data_AF-A0AAV4F5P0-F1
#
_entry.id   AF-A0AAV4F5P0-F1
#
_cell.length_a   1.000
_cell.length_b   1.000
_cell.length_c   1.000
_cell.angle_alpha   90.00
_cell.angle_beta   90.00
_cell.angle_gamma   90.00
#
_symmetry.space_group_name_H-M   'P 1'
#
loop_
_entity.id
_entity.type
_entity.pdbx_description
1 polymer ?
#
loop_
_entity_poly.entity_id
_entity_poly.type
_entity_poly.pdbx_seq_one_letter_code
_entity_poly.pdbx_strand_id
1 'polypeptide(L)'
;MQIANTLPARQYCNLLSDSDRCTAVVFDKRLESHYSQWNAAFTEKPLRTIQILRRCSELNLLERCHRIPVREATISEIFTYHTKAHLDLLESTASMDEEQLKEISRKYDYIYFHQKSSQNAKLALGGVIDLVEAIVAEKVSL
;
A
#
# COMPACT_ATOMS: atom_id res chain seq x y z
N MET A 1 -9.95 17.73 -0.28
CA MET A 1 -8.81 18.28 0.48
C MET A 1 -7.65 17.31 0.29
N GLN A 2 -6.68 17.68 -0.55
CA GLN A 2 -5.62 16.78 -0.99
C GLN A 2 -4.56 16.65 0.12
N ILE A 3 -4.42 15.47 0.73
CA ILE A 3 -3.24 15.16 1.57
C ILE A 3 -2.04 15.23 0.63
N ALA A 4 -1.25 16.31 0.62
CA ALA A 4 -0.22 16.50 -0.40
C ALA A 4 0.79 15.34 -0.40
N ASN A 5 1.20 14.87 -1.59
CA ASN A 5 2.24 13.83 -1.78
C ASN A 5 3.65 14.32 -1.40
N THR A 6 3.75 15.43 -0.68
CA THR A 6 4.97 16.18 -0.46
C THR A 6 5.16 16.44 1.02
N LEU A 7 5.21 15.38 1.82
CA LEU A 7 6.07 15.44 2.99
C LEU A 7 7.49 15.19 2.45
N PRO A 8 8.39 16.19 2.49
CA PRO A 8 9.76 15.97 2.06
C PRO A 8 10.37 14.87 2.92
N ALA A 9 11.14 13.97 2.31
CA ALA A 9 11.98 13.04 3.06
C ALA A 9 12.87 13.88 3.97
N ARG A 10 12.74 13.74 5.30
CA ARG A 10 13.65 14.41 6.23
C ARG A 10 15.06 13.93 5.92
N GLN A 11 15.90 14.85 5.47
CA GLN A 11 17.29 14.62 5.05
C GLN A 11 18.27 14.50 6.25
N TYR A 12 17.75 14.32 7.46
CA TYR A 12 18.49 14.50 8.72
C TYR A 12 18.73 13.20 9.53
N CYS A 13 18.63 12.01 8.95
CA CYS A 13 19.11 10.79 9.64
C CYS A 13 20.59 10.50 9.34
N ASN A 14 21.44 11.52 9.46
CA ASN A 14 22.89 11.33 9.47
C ASN A 14 23.36 11.71 10.87
N LEU A 15 23.80 10.71 11.65
CA LEU A 15 24.30 10.76 13.05
C LEU A 15 23.23 10.45 14.11
N LEU A 16 22.81 9.19 14.26
CA LEU A 16 21.87 8.82 15.33
C LEU A 16 22.61 8.49 16.63
N SER A 17 22.36 9.32 17.65
CA SER A 17 22.50 8.93 19.06
C SER A 17 21.28 8.09 19.50
N ASP A 18 21.28 7.46 20.67
CA ASP A 18 20.17 6.59 21.13
C ASP A 18 18.82 7.33 21.31
N SER A 19 18.81 8.67 21.16
CA SER A 19 17.63 9.55 21.20
C SER A 19 16.96 9.83 19.84
N ASP A 20 17.47 9.22 18.76
CA ASP A 20 17.21 9.62 17.37
C ASP A 20 16.41 8.56 16.58
N ARG A 21 15.58 7.78 17.28
CA ARG A 21 14.73 6.75 16.67
C ARG A 21 13.52 7.39 16.00
N CYS A 22 13.48 7.35 14.67
CA CYS A 22 12.39 7.89 13.86
C CYS A 22 11.45 6.78 13.38
N THR A 23 10.17 6.87 13.76
CA THR A 23 9.12 5.97 13.27
C THR A 23 8.93 6.15 11.77
N ALA A 24 9.01 5.07 11.01
CA ALA A 24 8.73 5.10 9.58
C ALA A 24 7.25 4.94 9.27
N VAL A 25 6.80 5.56 8.17
CA VAL A 25 5.43 5.42 7.68
C VAL A 25 5.43 5.19 6.17
N VAL A 26 4.55 4.30 5.72
CA VAL A 26 4.28 4.02 4.30
C VAL A 26 2.84 4.36 3.97
N PHE A 27 2.65 5.16 2.92
CA PHE A 27 1.35 5.39 2.32
C PHE A 27 1.51 5.89 0.89
N ASP A 28 0.55 5.53 0.05
CA ASP A 28 0.52 5.91 -1.35
C ASP A 28 -0.92 6.13 -1.84
N LYS A 29 -1.19 7.27 -2.45
CA LYS A 29 -2.51 7.61 -2.98
C LYS A 29 -2.98 6.67 -4.07
N ARG A 30 -2.08 6.02 -4.80
CA ARG A 30 -2.45 5.04 -5.84
C ARG A 30 -3.29 3.90 -5.23
N LEU A 31 -3.03 3.57 -3.95
CA LEU A 31 -3.79 2.56 -3.21
C LEU A 31 -5.25 2.95 -2.95
N GLU A 32 -5.62 4.22 -3.08
CA GLU A 32 -6.99 4.72 -2.86
C GLU A 32 -7.94 4.41 -4.03
N SER A 33 -7.47 3.75 -5.08
CA SER A 33 -8.22 3.54 -6.32
C SER A 33 -8.77 2.12 -6.52
N HIS A 34 -8.72 1.28 -5.49
CA HIS A 34 -9.27 -0.08 -5.47
C HIS A 34 -10.48 -0.12 -4.53
N TYR A 35 -11.65 -0.43 -5.07
CA TYR A 35 -12.93 -0.51 -4.37
C TYR A 35 -13.86 -1.47 -5.11
N SER A 36 -14.89 -1.98 -4.42
CA SER A 36 -15.89 -2.83 -5.06
C SER A 36 -16.80 -2.01 -5.97
N GLN A 37 -16.84 -2.35 -7.27
CA GLN A 37 -17.65 -1.63 -8.27
C GLN A 37 -19.15 -1.92 -8.14
N TRP A 38 -19.51 -3.11 -7.63
CA TRP A 38 -20.91 -3.56 -7.54
C TRP A 38 -21.46 -3.63 -6.11
N ASN A 39 -20.64 -3.43 -5.07
CA ASN A 39 -21.09 -3.46 -3.68
C ASN A 39 -20.56 -2.28 -2.87
N ALA A 40 -21.32 -1.18 -2.86
CA ALA A 40 -21.00 0.02 -2.09
C ALA A 40 -20.99 -0.20 -0.55
N ALA A 41 -21.65 -1.25 -0.07
CA ALA A 41 -21.71 -1.59 1.36
C ALA A 41 -20.52 -2.46 1.82
N PHE A 42 -19.62 -2.86 0.92
CA PHE A 42 -18.43 -3.64 1.28
C PHE A 42 -17.59 -2.88 2.30
N THR A 43 -17.13 -3.57 3.34
CA THR A 43 -16.45 -2.91 4.47
C THR A 43 -15.03 -2.47 4.12
N GLU A 44 -14.36 -3.23 3.25
CA GLU A 44 -13.05 -2.89 2.69
C GLU A 44 -13.24 -1.86 1.55
N LYS A 45 -12.69 -0.65 1.75
CA LYS A 45 -12.82 0.47 0.82
C LYS A 45 -11.72 1.50 1.07
N PRO A 46 -11.37 2.34 0.08
CA PRO A 46 -10.31 3.35 0.18
C PRO A 46 -10.42 4.26 1.41
N LEU A 47 -11.65 4.57 1.82
CA LEU A 47 -11.94 5.40 2.99
C LEU A 47 -11.28 4.89 4.28
N ARG A 48 -11.03 3.59 4.42
CA ARG A 48 -10.33 3.04 5.60
C ARG A 48 -8.97 3.71 5.79
N THR A 49 -8.15 3.71 4.74
CA THR A 49 -6.80 4.29 4.79
C THR A 49 -6.83 5.81 4.71
N ILE A 50 -7.71 6.38 3.88
CA ILE A 50 -7.84 7.85 3.73
C ILE A 50 -8.17 8.51 5.07
N GLN A 51 -9.13 7.97 5.82
CA GLN A 51 -9.55 8.58 7.10
C GLN A 51 -8.47 8.43 8.18
N ILE A 52 -7.74 7.30 8.21
CA ILE A 52 -6.60 7.12 9.11
C ILE A 52 -5.52 8.16 8.80
N LEU A 53 -5.10 8.29 7.54
CA LEU A 53 -4.06 9.24 7.14
C LEU A 53 -4.49 10.69 7.39
N ARG A 54 -5.74 11.02 7.10
CA ARG A 54 -6.31 12.33 7.42
C ARG A 54 -6.22 12.61 8.92
N ARG A 55 -6.67 11.68 9.77
CA ARG A 55 -6.64 11.87 11.21
C ARG A 55 -5.21 11.98 11.75
N CYS A 56 -4.29 11.19 11.23
CA CYS A 56 -2.87 11.29 11.58
C CYS A 56 -2.28 12.65 11.18
N SER A 57 -2.63 13.19 10.02
CA SER A 57 -2.20 14.52 9.57
C SER A 57 -2.81 15.64 10.43
N GLU A 58 -4.10 15.59 10.76
CA GLU A 58 -4.76 16.56 11.65
C GLU A 58 -4.11 16.62 13.05
N LEU A 59 -3.49 15.51 13.47
CA LEU A 59 -2.78 15.40 14.74
C LEU A 59 -1.26 15.66 14.63
N ASN A 60 -0.78 16.10 13.46
CA ASN A 60 0.63 16.30 13.15
C ASN A 60 1.51 15.05 13.38
N LEU A 61 0.95 13.84 13.24
CA LEU A 61 1.68 12.59 13.46
C LEU A 61 2.53 12.22 12.25
N LEU A 62 2.06 12.51 11.03
CA LEU A 62 2.78 12.15 9.80
C LEU A 62 4.07 12.97 9.63
N GLU A 63 4.05 14.22 10.07
CA GLU A 63 5.16 15.18 10.05
C GLU A 63 6.30 14.79 11.01
N ARG A 64 5.98 13.93 11.98
CA ARG A 64 6.94 13.35 12.94
C ARG A 64 7.55 12.04 12.44
N CYS A 65 6.99 11.45 11.38
CA CYS A 65 7.44 10.17 10.84
C CYS A 65 8.40 10.34 9.65
N HIS A 66 9.25 9.35 9.41
CA HIS A 66 10.02 9.23 8.19
C HIS A 66 9.19 8.51 7.12
N ARG A 67 8.81 9.22 6.05
CA ARG A 67 8.05 8.61 4.96
C ARG A 67 8.95 7.78 4.06
N ILE A 68 8.68 6.48 3.96
CA ILE A 68 9.29 5.59 2.98
C ILE A 68 8.47 5.66 1.68
N PRO A 69 9.09 5.94 0.52
CA PRO A 69 8.39 5.94 -0.76
C PRO A 69 7.95 4.52 -1.13
N VAL A 70 6.81 4.40 -1.82
CA VAL A 70 6.27 3.10 -2.22
C VAL A 70 6.61 2.80 -3.68
N ARG A 71 7.18 1.62 -3.92
CA ARG A 71 7.38 1.03 -5.24
C ARG A 71 6.48 -0.19 -5.45
N GLU A 72 6.38 -0.64 -6.69
CA GLU A 72 5.80 -1.95 -6.98
C GLU A 72 6.80 -3.06 -6.61
N ALA A 73 6.32 -4.13 -5.98
CA ALA A 73 7.09 -5.34 -5.77
C ALA A 73 7.49 -5.98 -7.10
N THR A 74 8.71 -6.49 -7.14
CA THR A 74 9.27 -7.26 -8.24
C THR A 74 8.64 -8.64 -8.33
N ILE A 75 8.72 -9.26 -9.52
CA ILE A 75 8.21 -10.62 -9.74
C ILE A 75 8.92 -11.64 -8.83
N SER A 76 10.23 -11.48 -8.59
CA SER A 76 11.00 -12.32 -7.68
C SER A 76 10.52 -12.22 -6.24
N GLU A 77 10.22 -11.03 -5.75
CA GLU A 77 9.68 -10.83 -4.39
C GLU A 77 8.31 -11.54 -4.27
N ILE A 78 7.44 -11.40 -5.27
CA ILE A 78 6.13 -12.06 -5.29
C ILE A 78 6.26 -13.59 -5.28
N PHE A 79 7.19 -14.14 -6.08
CA PHE A 79 7.41 -15.59 -6.18
C PHE A 79 8.07 -16.22 -4.95
N THR A 80 8.45 -15.43 -3.96
CA THR A 80 8.89 -15.97 -2.66
C THR A 80 7.75 -16.73 -1.97
N TYR A 81 6.49 -16.31 -2.15
CA TYR A 81 5.32 -16.93 -1.50
C TYR A 81 4.16 -17.25 -2.43
N HIS A 82 4.10 -16.68 -3.63
CA HIS A 82 2.99 -16.86 -4.55
C HIS A 82 3.43 -17.58 -5.84
N THR A 83 2.51 -18.37 -6.41
CA THR A 83 2.74 -19.05 -7.68
C THR A 83 2.53 -18.09 -8.86
N LYS A 84 3.04 -18.48 -10.04
CA LYS A 84 2.78 -17.79 -11.31
C LYS A 84 1.27 -17.66 -11.57
N ALA A 85 0.47 -18.68 -11.23
CA ALA A 85 -0.97 -18.66 -11.40
C ALA A 85 -1.67 -17.56 -10.59
N HIS A 86 -1.21 -17.26 -9.36
CA HIS A 86 -1.76 -16.13 -8.59
C HIS A 86 -1.47 -14.79 -9.26
N LEU A 87 -0.25 -14.61 -9.76
CA LEU A 87 0.14 -13.39 -10.46
C LEU A 87 -0.64 -13.22 -11.76
N ASP A 88 -0.77 -14.29 -12.55
CA ASP A 88 -1.53 -14.28 -13.82
C ASP A 88 -3.00 -13.96 -13.60
N LEU A 89 -3.60 -14.53 -12.55
CA LEU A 89 -4.97 -14.20 -12.15
C LEU A 89 -5.09 -12.70 -11.89
N LEU A 90 -4.23 -12.12 -11.04
CA LEU A 90 -4.28 -10.70 -10.73
C LEU A 90 -4.00 -9.83 -11.96
N GLU A 91 -3.03 -10.18 -12.80
CA GLU A 91 -2.70 -9.40 -14.00
C GLU A 91 -3.84 -9.43 -15.04
N SER A 92 -4.55 -10.56 -15.16
CA SER A 92 -5.70 -10.67 -16.06
C SER A 92 -6.86 -9.72 -15.69
N THR A 93 -6.96 -9.30 -14.41
CA THR A 93 -8.04 -8.42 -13.95
C THR A 93 -8.00 -7.03 -14.59
N ALA A 94 -6.82 -6.58 -15.05
CA ALA A 94 -6.64 -5.25 -15.62
C ALA A 94 -7.44 -5.01 -16.91
N SER A 95 -7.70 -6.07 -17.68
CA SER A 95 -8.48 -6.01 -18.92
C SER A 95 -9.93 -6.49 -18.78
N MET A 96 -10.37 -6.84 -17.56
CA MET A 96 -11.72 -7.35 -17.32
C MET A 96 -12.73 -6.20 -17.12
N ASP A 97 -13.95 -6.40 -17.61
CA ASP A 97 -15.10 -5.55 -17.30
C ASP A 97 -15.68 -5.85 -15.89
N GLU A 98 -16.64 -5.03 -15.46
CA GLU A 98 -17.25 -5.14 -14.13
C GLU A 98 -17.91 -6.51 -13.88
N GLU A 99 -18.66 -7.04 -14.86
CA GLU A 99 -19.37 -8.30 -14.69
C GLU A 99 -18.38 -9.47 -14.65
N GLN A 100 -17.35 -9.46 -15.50
CA GLN A 100 -16.26 -10.42 -15.44
C GLN A 100 -15.59 -10.41 -14.06
N LEU A 101 -15.21 -9.22 -13.55
CA LEU A 101 -14.58 -9.08 -12.24
C LEU A 101 -15.48 -9.61 -11.11
N LYS A 102 -16.77 -9.34 -11.17
CA LYS A 102 -17.77 -9.84 -10.23
C LYS A 102 -17.86 -11.37 -10.28
N GLU A 103 -17.89 -11.97 -11.45
CA GLU A 103 -17.90 -13.43 -11.60
C GLU A 103 -16.62 -14.08 -11.04
N ILE A 104 -15.43 -13.52 -11.30
CA ILE A 104 -14.21 -14.09 -10.71
C ILE A 104 -14.21 -13.90 -9.18
N SER A 105 -14.72 -12.77 -8.68
CA SER A 105 -14.80 -12.49 -7.25
C SER A 105 -15.65 -13.50 -6.51
N ARG A 106 -16.77 -13.97 -7.11
CA ARG A 106 -17.64 -15.00 -6.52
C ARG A 106 -16.96 -16.35 -6.30
N LYS A 107 -15.82 -16.61 -6.94
CA LYS A 107 -15.05 -17.85 -6.76
C LYS A 107 -14.25 -17.87 -5.45
N TYR A 108 -14.18 -16.75 -4.74
CA TYR A 108 -13.39 -16.59 -3.53
C TYR A 108 -14.26 -16.06 -2.40
N ASP A 109 -13.94 -16.45 -1.17
CA ASP A 109 -14.66 -15.97 0.00
C ASP A 109 -14.22 -14.55 0.37
N TYR A 110 -15.18 -13.65 0.48
CA TYR A 110 -14.99 -12.26 0.94
C TYR A 110 -13.90 -11.46 0.18
N ILE A 111 -13.74 -11.70 -1.12
CA ILE A 111 -12.79 -10.98 -1.99
C ILE A 111 -13.55 -10.30 -3.13
N TYR A 112 -13.13 -9.09 -3.51
CA TYR A 112 -13.51 -8.47 -4.77
C TYR A 112 -12.27 -8.13 -5.58
N PHE A 113 -12.35 -8.35 -6.89
CA PHE A 113 -11.35 -7.90 -7.84
C PHE A 113 -11.79 -6.57 -8.48
N HIS A 114 -10.79 -5.86 -8.95
CA HIS A 114 -10.86 -4.56 -9.62
C HIS A 114 -9.72 -4.51 -10.64
N GLN A 115 -9.82 -3.70 -11.69
CA GLN A 115 -8.78 -3.58 -12.73
C GLN A 115 -7.41 -3.18 -12.17
N LYS A 116 -7.40 -2.53 -10.99
CA LYS A 116 -6.19 -2.10 -10.28
C LYS A 116 -5.69 -3.06 -9.20
N SER A 117 -6.28 -4.25 -9.08
CA SER A 117 -5.93 -5.20 -8.00
C SER A 117 -4.45 -5.59 -8.06
N SER A 118 -3.94 -5.90 -9.26
CA SER A 118 -2.52 -6.25 -9.44
C SER A 118 -1.60 -5.11 -9.03
N GLN A 119 -1.82 -3.90 -9.55
CA GLN A 119 -1.02 -2.73 -9.19
C GLN A 119 -1.07 -2.44 -7.68
N ASN A 120 -2.27 -2.41 -7.08
CA ASN A 120 -2.39 -2.13 -5.65
C ASN A 120 -1.73 -3.19 -4.78
N ALA A 121 -1.86 -4.47 -5.12
CA ALA A 121 -1.19 -5.56 -4.42
C ALA A 121 0.33 -5.42 -4.51
N LYS A 122 0.87 -5.10 -5.70
CA LYS A 122 2.31 -4.87 -5.91
C LYS A 122 2.80 -3.66 -5.12
N LEU A 123 2.06 -2.55 -5.10
CA LEU A 123 2.41 -1.36 -4.32
C LEU A 123 2.38 -1.63 -2.81
N ALA A 124 1.35 -2.32 -2.32
CA ALA A 124 1.24 -2.67 -0.91
C ALA A 124 2.42 -3.56 -0.47
N LEU A 125 2.75 -4.58 -1.27
CA LEU A 125 3.87 -5.48 -0.99
C LEU A 125 5.21 -4.74 -1.04
N GLY A 126 5.47 -3.97 -2.11
CA GLY A 126 6.72 -3.23 -2.26
C GLY A 126 6.94 -2.20 -1.16
N GLY A 127 5.88 -1.50 -0.73
CA GLY A 127 5.96 -0.58 0.40
C GLY A 127 6.32 -1.25 1.72
N VAL A 128 5.78 -2.44 2.00
CA VAL A 128 6.12 -3.20 3.22
C VAL A 128 7.56 -3.73 3.15
N ILE A 129 8.00 -4.21 1.99
CA ILE A 129 9.39 -4.67 1.82
C ILE A 129 10.37 -3.53 2.09
N ASP A 130 10.20 -2.37 1.45
CA ASP A 130 11.11 -1.24 1.62
C ASP A 130 11.11 -0.68 3.07
N LEU A 131 9.95 -0.75 3.75
CA LEU A 131 9.86 -0.41 5.17
C LEU A 131 10.69 -1.37 6.02
N VAL A 132 10.57 -2.68 5.80
CA VAL A 132 11.31 -3.70 6.53
C VAL A 132 12.81 -3.59 6.25
N GLU A 133 13.21 -3.37 4.99
CA GLU A 133 14.61 -3.16 4.62
C GLU A 133 15.19 -1.92 5.33
N ALA A 134 14.42 -0.84 5.45
CA ALA A 134 14.86 0.34 6.18
C ALA A 134 15.06 0.08 7.67
N ILE A 135 14.21 -0.73 8.30
CA ILE A 135 14.34 -1.15 9.70
C ILE A 135 15.58 -2.04 9.88
N VAL A 136 15.74 -3.07 9.04
CA VAL A 136 16.86 -4.02 9.11
C VAL A 136 18.20 -3.33 8.84
N ALA A 137 18.23 -2.32 7.99
CA ALA A 137 19.40 -1.48 7.74
C ALA A 137 19.62 -0.38 8.80
N GLU A 138 18.86 -0.40 9.91
CA GLU A 138 18.92 0.57 11.02
C GLU A 138 18.75 2.04 10.58
N LYS A 139 18.06 2.28 9.46
CA LYS A 139 17.78 3.65 8.96
C LYS A 139 16.61 4.31 9.69
N VAL A 140 15.71 3.49 10.24
CA VAL A 140 14.48 3.89 10.94
C VAL A 140 14.20 2.90 12.07
N SER A 141 13.38 3.29 13.05
CA SER A 141 12.91 2.38 14.10
C SER A 141 11.50 1.90 13.83
N LEU A 142 11.14 0.77 14.46
CA LEU A 142 9.74 0.40 14.69
C LEU A 142 9.00 1.52 15.45
#